data_AF-A0A7V2RHU4-F1
#
_entry.id   AF-A0A7V2RHU4-F1
#
_cell.length_a   1.000
_cell.length_b   1.000
_cell.length_c   1.000
_cell.angle_alpha   90.00
_cell.angle_beta   90.00
_cell.angle_gamma   90.00
#
_symmetry.space_group_name_H-M   'P 1'
#
loop_
_entity.id
_entity.type
_entity.pdbx_description
1 polymer ?
#
loop_
_entity_poly.entity_id
_entity_poly.type
_entity_poly.pdbx_seq_one_letter_code
_entity_poly.pdbx_strand_id
1 'polypeptide(L)'
;KEFKPMGATTNVTTVHYGTTWDESTLLEEIKQTNLELERKDGVKRHFSYDWEEVAKYVPDYREYVEGERERLGESHPLFMTQYRLLPVRGGGGFLSVQQREQLQGKHHRQRRAKSGKTYVAGIDLAGEAEDFVKTTGERRDSTVVTIGELDFTRADIVNREPLVKIVEHYRWAGRKHTELYAQLVDILKNVWRCRRIVVDATGVGEPVAAFLKKALGSRVTPFKFTQQSKSELGFNLLAAVNAGRLKIYKGDGSEEYQQFMREMEKAHGQYRPNQTINFYVNPAQGHDDFLMSLALTVEAARLYEPKKAIGGERG
;
A
#
# COMPACT_ATOMS: atom_id res chain seq x y z
N LYS A 1 -32.11 -7.74 1.89
CA LYS A 1 -33.10 -8.08 0.84
C LYS A 1 -33.98 -9.27 1.25
N GLU A 2 -33.43 -10.25 1.97
CA GLU A 2 -34.13 -11.50 2.35
C GLU A 2 -35.23 -11.35 3.43
N PHE A 3 -35.20 -10.29 4.25
CA PHE A 3 -36.18 -10.11 5.33
C PHE A 3 -37.41 -9.26 4.96
N LYS A 4 -37.43 -8.62 3.79
CA LYS A 4 -38.57 -7.76 3.36
C LYS A 4 -39.93 -8.47 3.39
N PRO A 5 -40.05 -9.74 2.99
CA PRO A 5 -41.33 -10.47 3.05
C PRO A 5 -41.89 -10.63 4.47
N MET A 6 -41.02 -10.67 5.49
CA MET A 6 -41.46 -10.87 6.89
C MET A 6 -42.14 -9.63 7.49
N GLY A 7 -41.93 -8.46 6.90
CA GLY A 7 -42.52 -7.19 7.36
C GLY A 7 -43.73 -6.72 6.57
N ALA A 8 -44.11 -7.44 5.51
CA ALA A 8 -45.07 -6.97 4.50
C ALA A 8 -46.52 -6.88 5.02
N THR A 9 -46.87 -7.63 6.07
CA THR A 9 -48.25 -7.74 6.57
C THR A 9 -48.62 -6.68 7.61
N THR A 10 -47.62 -6.05 8.27
CA THR A 10 -47.85 -5.18 9.44
C THR A 10 -47.08 -3.87 9.43
N ASN A 11 -46.44 -3.50 8.30
CA ASN A 11 -45.66 -2.26 8.17
C ASN A 11 -44.63 -2.09 9.30
N VAL A 12 -43.81 -3.14 9.51
CA VAL A 12 -42.84 -3.17 10.61
C VAL A 12 -41.75 -2.11 10.45
N THR A 13 -41.32 -1.52 11.57
CA THR A 13 -40.14 -0.64 11.58
C THR A 13 -38.90 -1.47 11.27
N THR A 14 -38.15 -1.06 10.24
CA THR A 14 -36.92 -1.74 9.81
C THR A 14 -35.73 -0.83 10.03
N VAL A 15 -34.76 -1.29 10.83
CA VAL A 15 -33.51 -0.58 11.08
C VAL A 15 -32.40 -1.20 10.23
N HIS A 16 -31.73 -0.37 9.44
CA HIS A 16 -30.50 -0.72 8.74
C HIS A 16 -29.34 0.02 9.42
N TYR A 17 -28.28 -0.70 9.80
CA TYR A 17 -27.13 -0.13 10.52
C TYR A 17 -25.82 -0.73 10.00
N GLY A 18 -24.74 0.05 10.12
CA GLY A 18 -23.41 -0.31 9.66
C GLY A 18 -22.68 0.88 9.04
N THR A 19 -21.42 0.67 8.64
CA THR A 19 -20.61 1.63 7.88
C THR A 19 -20.73 1.33 6.39
N THR A 20 -21.02 2.34 5.56
CA THR A 20 -21.02 2.15 4.10
C THR A 20 -19.59 2.22 3.57
N TRP A 21 -19.24 1.25 2.71
CA TRP A 21 -17.91 1.21 2.11
C TRP A 21 -17.85 2.09 0.87
N ASP A 22 -18.78 1.90 -0.07
CA ASP A 22 -18.87 2.67 -1.30
C ASP A 22 -20.31 3.16 -1.58
N GLU A 23 -20.43 3.99 -2.62
CA GLU A 23 -21.70 4.58 -3.06
C GLU A 23 -22.69 3.58 -3.66
N SER A 24 -22.26 2.34 -3.97
CA SER A 24 -23.08 1.30 -4.60
C SER A 24 -23.70 0.31 -3.61
N THR A 25 -23.40 0.46 -2.32
CA THR A 25 -23.94 -0.45 -1.30
C THR A 25 -25.44 -0.21 -1.07
N LEU A 26 -26.20 -1.28 -0.84
CA LEU A 26 -27.62 -1.20 -0.47
C LEU A 26 -27.85 -0.27 0.74
N LEU A 27 -26.93 -0.27 1.69
CA LEU A 27 -27.02 0.59 2.87
C LEU A 27 -26.87 2.07 2.50
N GLU A 28 -26.01 2.40 1.53
CA GLU A 28 -25.90 3.77 1.02
C GLU A 28 -27.14 4.17 0.20
N GLU A 29 -27.67 3.29 -0.65
CA GLU A 29 -28.94 3.56 -1.39
C GLU A 29 -30.10 3.85 -0.43
N ILE A 30 -30.23 3.06 0.64
CA ILE A 30 -31.25 3.26 1.68
C ILE A 30 -31.01 4.58 2.43
N LYS A 31 -29.76 4.89 2.77
CA LYS A 31 -29.40 6.18 3.40
C LYS A 31 -29.80 7.36 2.52
N GLN A 32 -29.47 7.34 1.23
CA GLN A 32 -29.84 8.42 0.30
C GLN A 32 -31.37 8.56 0.20
N THR A 33 -32.09 7.44 0.08
CA THR A 33 -33.56 7.42 0.08
C THR A 33 -34.15 8.03 1.36
N ASN A 34 -33.60 7.66 2.53
CA ASN A 34 -34.04 8.18 3.82
C ASN A 34 -33.79 9.69 3.95
N LEU A 35 -32.64 10.17 3.49
CA LEU A 35 -32.30 11.59 3.47
C LEU A 35 -33.22 12.39 2.54
N GLU A 36 -33.59 11.84 1.38
CA GLU A 36 -34.56 12.47 0.48
C GLU A 36 -35.96 12.57 1.08
N LEU A 37 -36.43 11.51 1.76
CA LEU A 37 -37.72 11.51 2.44
C LEU A 37 -37.72 12.48 3.63
N GLU A 38 -36.66 12.49 4.44
CA GLU A 38 -36.48 13.43 5.54
C GLU A 38 -36.52 14.89 5.06
N ARG A 39 -35.91 15.20 3.90
CA ARG A 39 -36.02 16.54 3.29
C ARG A 39 -37.44 16.89 2.85
N LYS A 40 -38.27 15.91 2.48
CA LYS A 40 -39.63 16.15 1.97
C LYS A 40 -40.64 16.41 3.08
N ASP A 41 -40.52 15.74 4.21
CA ASP A 41 -41.54 15.79 5.29
C ASP A 41 -41.00 16.17 6.67
N GLY A 42 -39.68 16.37 6.81
CA GLY A 42 -39.04 16.78 8.07
C GLY A 42 -38.90 15.66 9.11
N VAL A 43 -39.33 14.43 8.82
CA VAL A 43 -39.22 13.31 9.77
C VAL A 43 -37.82 12.72 9.72
N LYS A 44 -37.13 12.72 10.87
CA LYS A 44 -35.78 12.19 11.02
C LYS A 44 -35.75 10.68 10.72
N ARG A 45 -34.98 10.28 9.69
CA ARG A 45 -34.86 8.87 9.24
C ARG A 45 -33.42 8.37 9.17
N HIS A 46 -32.45 9.27 9.11
CA HIS A 46 -31.04 8.91 9.11
C HIS A 46 -30.33 9.45 10.36
N PHE A 47 -29.70 8.54 11.10
CA PHE A 47 -28.88 8.84 12.27
C PHE A 47 -27.44 8.44 11.94
N SER A 48 -26.50 9.33 12.21
CA SER A 48 -25.07 9.14 11.97
C SER A 48 -24.30 9.70 13.15
N TYR A 49 -23.34 8.91 13.66
CA TYR A 49 -22.49 9.25 14.79
C TYR A 49 -21.07 8.88 14.37
N ASP A 50 -20.33 9.86 13.84
CA ASP A 50 -18.93 9.66 13.46
C ASP A 50 -18.02 9.66 14.70
N TRP A 51 -16.73 9.50 14.47
CA TRP A 51 -15.75 9.47 15.55
C TRP A 51 -15.72 10.77 16.37
N GLU A 52 -16.02 11.94 15.77
CA GLU A 52 -16.01 13.23 16.48
C GLU A 52 -17.16 13.29 17.49
N GLU A 53 -18.33 12.78 17.13
CA GLU A 53 -19.47 12.69 18.02
C GLU A 53 -19.17 11.80 19.24
N VAL A 54 -18.56 10.63 19.03
CA VAL A 54 -18.16 9.73 20.13
C VAL A 54 -17.04 10.34 20.98
N ALA A 55 -16.08 11.02 20.34
CA ALA A 55 -14.95 11.69 21.00
C ALA A 55 -15.34 12.88 21.89
N LYS A 56 -16.60 13.36 21.83
CA LYS A 56 -17.15 14.33 22.80
C LYS A 56 -17.33 13.73 24.19
N TYR A 57 -17.58 12.42 24.26
CA TYR A 57 -17.94 11.73 25.51
C TYR A 57 -16.85 10.82 26.05
N VAL A 58 -15.93 10.35 25.19
CA VAL A 58 -14.89 9.37 25.56
C VAL A 58 -13.50 9.92 25.20
N PRO A 59 -12.77 10.57 26.14
CA PRO A 59 -11.44 11.13 25.90
C PRO A 59 -10.42 10.11 25.40
N ASP A 60 -10.38 8.91 25.98
CA ASP A 60 -9.45 7.85 25.57
C ASP A 60 -9.69 7.40 24.11
N TYR A 61 -10.95 7.41 23.67
CA TYR A 61 -11.30 7.12 22.28
C TYR A 61 -10.82 8.24 21.35
N ARG A 62 -10.91 9.51 21.78
CA ARG A 62 -10.39 10.64 21.01
C ARG A 62 -8.89 10.47 20.76
N GLU A 63 -8.12 10.21 21.80
CA GLU A 63 -6.67 10.03 21.69
C GLU A 63 -6.33 8.87 20.75
N TYR A 64 -7.06 7.75 20.87
CA TYR A 64 -6.91 6.61 19.95
C TYR A 64 -7.17 6.99 18.49
N VAL A 65 -8.29 7.66 18.19
CA VAL A 65 -8.65 8.02 16.80
C VAL A 65 -7.71 9.08 16.25
N GLU A 66 -7.23 10.01 17.07
CA GLU A 66 -6.20 10.99 16.67
C GLU A 66 -4.89 10.28 16.27
N GLY A 67 -4.47 9.28 17.04
CA GLY A 67 -3.33 8.42 16.66
C GLY A 67 -3.56 7.64 15.36
N GLU A 68 -4.77 7.11 15.14
CA GLU A 68 -5.13 6.44 13.89
C GLU A 68 -5.17 7.40 12.70
N ARG A 69 -5.63 8.65 12.91
CA ARG A 69 -5.62 9.71 11.90
C ARG A 69 -4.20 10.08 11.49
N GLU A 70 -3.28 10.16 12.44
CA GLU A 70 -1.86 10.40 12.15
C GLU A 70 -1.21 9.20 11.43
N ARG A 71 -1.56 7.98 11.82
CA ARG A 71 -1.01 6.75 11.25
C ARG A 71 -1.47 6.50 9.81
N LEU A 72 -2.78 6.65 9.56
CA LEU A 72 -3.43 6.35 8.28
C LEU A 72 -3.52 7.57 7.36
N GLY A 73 -3.76 8.74 7.93
CA GLY A 73 -4.17 9.96 7.23
C GLY A 73 -5.68 10.08 7.05
N GLU A 74 -6.16 11.33 7.03
CA GLU A 74 -7.59 11.65 7.00
C GLU A 74 -8.30 11.23 5.71
N SER A 75 -7.57 11.16 4.59
CA SER A 75 -8.06 10.72 3.28
C SER A 75 -7.92 9.20 3.06
N HIS A 76 -7.40 8.46 4.06
CA HIS A 76 -7.25 7.01 3.92
C HIS A 76 -8.62 6.33 3.85
N PRO A 77 -8.85 5.37 2.93
CA PRO A 77 -10.14 4.69 2.76
C PRO A 77 -10.70 4.08 4.06
N LEU A 78 -9.85 3.41 4.84
CA LEU A 78 -10.25 2.89 6.16
C LEU A 78 -10.62 4.01 7.14
N PHE A 79 -9.90 5.14 7.12
CA PHE A 79 -10.21 6.26 8.01
C PHE A 79 -11.55 6.91 7.64
N MET A 80 -11.74 7.17 6.35
CA MET A 80 -12.97 7.74 5.81
C MET A 80 -14.21 6.89 6.11
N THR A 81 -14.13 5.58 5.86
CA THR A 81 -15.30 4.70 6.01
C THR A 81 -15.56 4.32 7.47
N GLN A 82 -14.52 3.99 8.25
CA GLN A 82 -14.68 3.47 9.61
C GLN A 82 -14.85 4.55 10.67
N TYR A 83 -14.23 5.72 10.50
CA TYR A 83 -14.26 6.79 11.51
C TYR A 83 -15.13 7.96 11.06
N ARG A 84 -14.99 8.42 9.80
CA ARG A 84 -15.75 9.58 9.30
C ARG A 84 -17.11 9.24 8.69
N LEU A 85 -17.41 7.95 8.51
CA LEU A 85 -18.65 7.46 7.88
C LEU A 85 -18.89 8.04 6.47
N LEU A 86 -17.80 8.30 5.74
CA LEU A 86 -17.82 8.78 4.37
C LEU A 86 -17.52 7.61 3.42
N PRO A 87 -18.41 7.30 2.46
CA PRO A 87 -18.16 6.25 1.48
C PRO A 87 -17.00 6.65 0.56
N VAL A 88 -16.23 5.67 0.11
CA VAL A 88 -15.20 5.90 -0.92
C VAL A 88 -15.83 5.85 -2.31
N ARG A 89 -15.41 6.78 -3.17
CA ARG A 89 -15.82 6.79 -4.58
C ARG A 89 -15.01 5.76 -5.36
N GLY A 90 -15.69 4.85 -6.04
CA GLY A 90 -15.07 3.95 -7.02
C GLY A 90 -14.66 4.70 -8.29
N GLY A 91 -13.56 4.27 -8.93
CA GLY A 91 -13.18 4.73 -10.28
C GLY A 91 -12.17 5.88 -10.36
N GLY A 92 -11.59 6.31 -9.24
CA GLY A 92 -10.51 7.31 -9.20
C GLY A 92 -9.10 6.73 -9.40
N GLY A 93 -8.10 7.60 -9.48
CA GLY A 93 -6.70 7.21 -9.34
C GLY A 93 -6.41 6.65 -7.94
N PHE A 94 -5.42 5.77 -7.83
CA PHE A 94 -4.98 5.19 -6.55
C PHE A 94 -4.34 6.24 -5.64
N LEU A 95 -3.53 7.13 -6.23
CA LEU A 95 -2.89 8.26 -5.55
C LEU A 95 -3.44 9.59 -6.08
N SER A 96 -3.91 10.44 -5.17
CA SER A 96 -4.27 11.83 -5.49
C SER A 96 -3.06 12.66 -5.93
N VAL A 97 -3.30 13.80 -6.56
CA VAL A 97 -2.24 14.77 -6.90
C VAL A 97 -1.44 15.16 -5.65
N GLN A 98 -2.13 15.45 -4.54
CA GLN A 98 -1.48 15.80 -3.28
C GLN A 98 -0.58 14.66 -2.75
N GLN A 99 -1.04 13.42 -2.79
CA GLN A 99 -0.24 12.25 -2.37
C GLN A 99 1.00 12.05 -3.25
N ARG A 100 0.87 12.28 -4.57
CA ARG A 100 2.02 12.22 -5.49
C ARG A 100 3.05 13.32 -5.21
N GLU A 101 2.60 14.52 -4.84
CA GLU A 101 3.49 15.59 -4.38
C GLU A 101 4.11 15.26 -3.01
N GLN A 102 3.35 14.67 -2.10
CA GLN A 102 3.86 14.21 -0.81
C GLN A 102 4.91 13.11 -0.95
N LEU A 103 4.84 12.27 -1.97
CA LEU A 103 5.89 11.29 -2.26
C LEU A 103 7.23 11.97 -2.57
N GLN A 104 7.26 13.22 -3.06
CA GLN A 104 8.51 13.86 -3.45
C GLN A 104 9.43 14.14 -2.25
N GLY A 105 10.64 13.58 -2.33
CA GLY A 105 11.74 13.84 -1.40
C GLY A 105 12.71 14.88 -1.96
N LYS A 106 13.53 15.42 -1.06
CA LYS A 106 14.59 16.38 -1.40
C LYS A 106 15.97 15.73 -1.54
N HIS A 107 16.09 14.44 -1.20
CA HIS A 107 17.36 13.70 -1.23
C HIS A 107 17.71 13.26 -2.65
N HIS A 108 19.01 13.13 -2.93
CA HIS A 108 19.49 12.63 -4.21
C HIS A 108 19.43 11.09 -4.25
N ARG A 109 19.26 10.54 -5.46
CA ARG A 109 19.46 9.11 -5.75
C ARG A 109 20.87 8.71 -5.33
N GLN A 110 21.00 7.54 -4.71
CA GLN A 110 22.28 7.00 -4.25
C GLN A 110 22.65 5.79 -5.10
N ARG A 111 23.95 5.51 -5.26
CA ARG A 111 24.44 4.39 -6.08
C ARG A 111 24.91 3.17 -5.27
N ARG A 112 25.05 3.33 -3.95
CA ARG A 112 25.51 2.30 -3.01
C ARG A 112 25.11 2.67 -1.58
N ALA A 113 25.12 1.68 -0.67
CA ALA A 113 24.88 1.93 0.74
C ALA A 113 25.93 2.87 1.37
N LYS A 114 25.46 3.74 2.27
CA LYS A 114 26.28 4.54 3.17
C LYS A 114 26.51 3.81 4.50
N SER A 115 27.67 4.06 5.11
CA SER A 115 27.98 3.51 6.44
C SER A 115 26.99 4.00 7.49
N GLY A 116 26.62 3.13 8.44
CA GLY A 116 25.72 3.46 9.55
C GLY A 116 24.24 3.61 9.16
N LYS A 117 23.86 3.38 7.90
CA LYS A 117 22.47 3.42 7.43
C LYS A 117 21.87 2.03 7.31
N THR A 118 20.55 1.95 7.41
CA THR A 118 19.77 0.71 7.29
C THR A 118 19.02 0.73 5.97
N TYR A 119 19.14 -0.34 5.19
CA TYR A 119 18.49 -0.47 3.90
C TYR A 119 17.55 -1.68 3.87
N VAL A 120 16.43 -1.53 3.18
CA VAL A 120 15.48 -2.59 2.84
C VAL A 120 15.21 -2.60 1.34
N ALA A 121 14.64 -3.69 0.83
CA ALA A 121 14.27 -3.77 -0.57
C ALA A 121 12.92 -4.45 -0.79
N GLY A 122 12.16 -3.93 -1.76
CA GLY A 122 11.04 -4.61 -2.40
C GLY A 122 11.46 -5.07 -3.80
N ILE A 123 11.05 -6.27 -4.18
CA ILE A 123 11.40 -6.87 -5.47
C ILE A 123 10.13 -7.39 -6.12
N ASP A 124 9.78 -6.80 -7.26
CA ASP A 124 8.73 -7.28 -8.14
C ASP A 124 9.38 -8.01 -9.32
N LEU A 125 8.93 -9.23 -9.59
CA LEU A 125 9.58 -10.12 -10.56
C LEU A 125 8.71 -10.27 -11.80
N ALA A 126 9.29 -9.99 -12.95
CA ALA A 126 8.67 -10.32 -14.23
C ALA A 126 8.62 -11.84 -14.43
N GLY A 127 7.60 -12.32 -15.13
CA GLY A 127 7.50 -13.73 -15.53
C GLY A 127 8.46 -14.14 -16.64
N GLU A 128 8.72 -15.46 -16.74
CA GLU A 128 9.46 -16.03 -17.87
C GLU A 128 8.69 -15.76 -19.16
N ALA A 129 9.36 -15.15 -20.14
CA ALA A 129 8.99 -15.39 -21.52
C ALA A 129 9.51 -16.78 -21.88
N GLU A 130 8.68 -17.81 -21.69
CA GLU A 130 8.88 -19.05 -22.43
C GLU A 130 8.66 -18.71 -23.92
N ASP A 131 9.72 -18.83 -24.71
CA ASP A 131 9.67 -18.63 -26.16
C ASP A 131 8.59 -19.53 -26.76
N PHE A 132 7.68 -18.96 -27.57
CA PHE A 132 7.08 -19.52 -28.81
C PHE A 132 5.73 -18.89 -29.21
N VAL A 133 5.40 -17.65 -28.85
CA VAL A 133 4.51 -16.82 -29.69
C VAL A 133 5.04 -15.40 -29.72
N LYS A 134 5.71 -15.02 -30.81
CA LYS A 134 5.91 -13.61 -31.16
C LYS A 134 4.56 -13.02 -31.59
N THR A 135 3.71 -12.68 -30.64
CA THR A 135 2.68 -11.67 -30.89
C THR A 135 3.39 -10.32 -30.84
N THR A 136 3.60 -9.76 -32.02
CA THR A 136 4.20 -8.46 -32.25
C THR A 136 3.54 -7.38 -31.39
N GLY A 137 4.27 -6.82 -30.42
CA GLY A 137 3.93 -5.54 -29.77
C GLY A 137 3.69 -5.56 -28.26
N GLU A 138 3.65 -6.71 -27.60
CA GLU A 138 3.45 -6.77 -26.15
C GLU A 138 4.72 -6.32 -25.40
N ARG A 139 4.64 -5.16 -24.74
CA ARG A 139 5.68 -4.67 -23.83
C ARG A 139 5.88 -5.72 -22.74
N ARG A 140 7.13 -6.09 -22.49
CA ARG A 140 7.51 -7.13 -21.53
C ARG A 140 7.52 -6.56 -20.11
N ASP A 141 6.92 -7.29 -19.16
CA ASP A 141 7.05 -7.01 -17.73
C ASP A 141 8.54 -6.93 -17.33
N SER A 142 8.86 -6.03 -16.42
CA SER A 142 10.24 -5.80 -15.96
C SER A 142 10.41 -6.28 -14.53
N THR A 143 11.53 -6.94 -14.23
CA THR A 143 11.91 -7.12 -12.82
C THR A 143 12.36 -5.77 -12.27
N VAL A 144 11.74 -5.33 -11.16
CA VAL A 144 12.06 -4.06 -10.50
C VAL A 144 12.46 -4.27 -9.05
N VAL A 145 13.63 -3.75 -8.69
CA VAL A 145 14.11 -3.69 -7.30
C VAL A 145 14.08 -2.25 -6.84
N THR A 146 13.37 -2.01 -5.75
CA THR A 146 13.30 -0.71 -5.08
C THR A 146 14.06 -0.76 -3.78
N ILE A 147 15.02 0.15 -3.57
CA ILE A 147 15.84 0.22 -2.36
C ILE A 147 15.38 1.39 -1.49
N GLY A 148 15.00 1.08 -0.24
CA GLY A 148 14.64 2.06 0.79
C GLY A 148 15.70 2.20 1.87
N GLU A 149 16.13 3.42 2.18
CA GLU A 149 16.86 3.77 3.40
C GLU A 149 15.85 4.03 4.53
N LEU A 150 16.03 3.37 5.68
CA LEU A 150 15.19 3.57 6.87
C LEU A 150 15.80 4.60 7.81
N ASP A 151 14.99 5.57 8.20
CA ASP A 151 15.33 6.66 9.11
C ASP A 151 14.39 6.67 10.32
N PHE A 152 14.93 6.24 11.47
CA PHE A 152 14.20 6.11 12.73
C PHE A 152 14.25 7.38 13.59
N THR A 153 14.92 8.44 13.12
CA THR A 153 15.08 9.69 13.91
C THR A 153 13.77 10.42 14.16
N ARG A 154 12.76 10.16 13.32
CA ARG A 154 11.41 10.77 13.39
C ARG A 154 10.32 9.78 13.79
N ALA A 155 10.69 8.57 14.24
CA ALA A 155 9.70 7.61 14.71
C ALA A 155 9.22 8.06 16.10
N ASP A 156 7.95 8.41 16.21
CA ASP A 156 7.35 8.80 17.48
C ASP A 156 7.30 7.62 18.46
N ILE A 157 7.21 7.92 19.75
CA ILE A 157 7.10 6.91 20.82
C ILE A 157 5.85 6.02 20.59
N VAL A 158 4.81 6.59 19.97
CA VAL A 158 3.53 5.95 19.65
C VAL A 158 3.58 5.20 18.31
N ASN A 159 4.14 5.80 17.26
CA ASN A 159 4.26 5.20 15.92
C ASN A 159 5.72 4.86 15.60
N ARG A 160 6.11 3.59 15.83
CA ARG A 160 7.48 3.08 15.62
C ARG A 160 7.89 2.88 14.15
N GLU A 161 7.08 3.30 13.19
CA GLU A 161 7.37 3.09 11.77
C GLU A 161 8.37 4.13 11.26
N PRO A 162 9.47 3.70 10.60
CA PRO A 162 10.51 4.61 10.12
C PRO A 162 10.04 5.45 8.93
N LEU A 163 10.71 6.58 8.73
CA LEU A 163 10.71 7.26 7.43
C LEU A 163 11.48 6.38 6.43
N VAL A 164 10.83 6.04 5.31
CA VAL A 164 11.35 5.26 4.20
C VAL A 164 11.73 6.22 3.07
N LYS A 165 13.03 6.39 2.83
CA LYS A 165 13.56 7.17 1.71
C LYS A 165 13.94 6.19 0.60
N ILE A 166 13.22 6.19 -0.52
CA ILE A 166 13.64 5.43 -1.69
C ILE A 166 14.91 6.09 -2.25
N VAL A 167 15.98 5.32 -2.38
CA VAL A 167 17.31 5.82 -2.75
C VAL A 167 17.82 5.28 -4.07
N GLU A 168 17.28 4.16 -4.55
CA GLU A 168 17.70 3.55 -5.82
C GLU A 168 16.57 2.66 -6.37
N HIS A 169 16.50 2.59 -7.70
CA HIS A 169 15.70 1.65 -8.46
C HIS A 169 16.62 0.90 -9.44
N TYR A 170 16.43 -0.41 -9.53
CA TYR A 170 16.99 -1.21 -10.61
C TYR A 170 15.86 -1.82 -11.43
N ARG A 171 16.04 -1.86 -12.75
CA ARG A 171 15.07 -2.42 -13.68
C ARG A 171 15.78 -3.32 -14.69
N TRP A 172 15.22 -4.50 -14.92
CA TRP A 172 15.67 -5.40 -15.98
C TRP A 172 14.47 -5.85 -16.82
N ALA A 173 14.54 -5.64 -18.13
CA ALA A 173 13.52 -6.11 -19.07
C ALA A 173 14.08 -7.27 -19.91
N GLY A 174 13.38 -8.42 -19.91
CA GLY A 174 13.67 -9.56 -20.79
C GLY A 174 15.05 -10.21 -20.61
N ARG A 175 15.64 -10.17 -19.40
CA ARG A 175 16.90 -10.88 -19.09
C ARG A 175 16.64 -12.32 -18.65
N LYS A 176 17.57 -13.22 -18.99
CA LYS A 176 17.55 -14.60 -18.48
C LYS A 176 17.72 -14.61 -16.96
N HIS A 177 16.89 -15.39 -16.32
CA HIS A 177 16.78 -15.53 -14.87
C HIS A 177 18.08 -15.93 -14.16
N THR A 178 18.87 -16.84 -14.75
CA THR A 178 20.11 -17.33 -14.13
C THR A 178 21.17 -16.25 -13.91
N GLU A 179 21.33 -15.32 -14.85
CA GLU A 179 22.27 -14.19 -14.73
C GLU A 179 21.73 -13.12 -13.76
N LEU A 180 20.43 -12.86 -13.83
CA LEU A 180 19.77 -11.88 -12.99
C LEU A 180 19.91 -12.22 -11.49
N TYR A 181 19.80 -13.50 -11.11
CA TYR A 181 19.80 -13.88 -9.70
C TYR A 181 21.15 -13.67 -9.02
N ALA A 182 22.26 -13.97 -9.69
CA ALA A 182 23.59 -13.72 -9.15
C ALA A 182 23.81 -12.20 -8.95
N GLN A 183 23.35 -11.39 -9.90
CA GLN A 183 23.40 -9.94 -9.80
C GLN A 183 22.52 -9.41 -8.65
N LEU A 184 21.30 -9.92 -8.49
CA LEU A 184 20.42 -9.56 -7.38
C LEU A 184 21.06 -9.86 -6.02
N VAL A 185 21.67 -11.05 -5.86
CA VAL A 185 22.36 -11.41 -4.62
C VAL A 185 23.49 -10.43 -4.32
N ASP A 186 24.31 -10.06 -5.32
CA ASP A 186 25.40 -9.10 -5.12
C ASP A 186 24.88 -7.70 -4.73
N ILE A 187 23.88 -7.19 -5.45
CA ILE A 187 23.27 -5.88 -5.16
C ILE A 187 22.70 -5.86 -3.74
N LEU A 188 21.91 -6.87 -3.37
CA LEU A 188 21.22 -6.91 -2.07
C LEU A 188 22.19 -7.17 -0.91
N LYS A 189 23.20 -8.03 -1.10
CA LYS A 189 24.14 -8.45 -0.05
C LYS A 189 25.31 -7.51 0.11
N ASN A 190 25.96 -7.13 -0.99
CA ASN A 190 27.27 -6.49 -0.97
C ASN A 190 27.17 -4.99 -1.21
N VAL A 191 26.36 -4.56 -2.20
CA VAL A 191 26.20 -3.14 -2.55
C VAL A 191 25.35 -2.39 -1.52
N TRP A 192 24.18 -2.93 -1.19
CA TRP A 192 23.22 -2.28 -0.29
C TRP A 192 23.18 -2.86 1.11
N ARG A 193 23.60 -4.12 1.27
CA ARG A 193 23.60 -4.83 2.56
C ARG A 193 22.20 -4.80 3.20
N CYS A 194 21.17 -5.01 2.39
CA CYS A 194 19.77 -4.93 2.80
C CYS A 194 19.52 -5.84 4.02
N ARG A 195 18.81 -5.30 5.00
CA ARG A 195 18.49 -5.96 6.27
C ARG A 195 17.18 -6.74 6.21
N ARG A 196 16.22 -6.26 5.42
CA ARG A 196 14.97 -6.93 5.09
C ARG A 196 14.71 -6.76 3.60
N ILE A 197 14.26 -7.83 2.96
CA ILE A 197 13.97 -7.91 1.54
C ILE A 197 12.63 -8.62 1.42
N VAL A 198 11.66 -7.98 0.78
CA VAL A 198 10.39 -8.61 0.41
C VAL A 198 10.40 -8.82 -1.10
N VAL A 199 10.09 -10.05 -1.52
CA VAL A 199 10.12 -10.43 -2.93
C VAL A 199 8.79 -11.05 -3.31
N ASP A 200 8.25 -10.66 -4.47
CA ASP A 200 7.11 -11.34 -5.04
C ASP A 200 7.44 -12.83 -5.24
N ALA A 201 6.59 -13.67 -4.67
CA ALA A 201 6.66 -15.12 -4.75
C ALA A 201 5.34 -15.68 -5.33
N THR A 202 4.79 -15.00 -6.32
CA THR A 202 3.56 -15.41 -7.01
C THR A 202 3.92 -16.09 -8.34
N GLY A 203 3.39 -17.30 -8.54
CA GLY A 203 3.63 -18.09 -9.76
C GLY A 203 5.12 -18.28 -10.06
N VAL A 204 5.56 -17.72 -11.18
CA VAL A 204 6.96 -17.70 -11.67
C VAL A 204 7.97 -17.07 -10.70
N GLY A 205 7.53 -16.26 -9.74
CA GLY A 205 8.39 -15.67 -8.71
C GLY A 205 8.81 -16.66 -7.60
N GLU A 206 8.09 -17.78 -7.43
CA GLU A 206 8.35 -18.72 -6.32
C GLU A 206 9.78 -19.32 -6.33
N PRO A 207 10.32 -19.83 -7.46
CA PRO A 207 11.68 -20.36 -7.51
C PRO A 207 12.73 -19.29 -7.19
N VAL A 208 12.49 -18.05 -7.61
CA VAL A 208 13.39 -16.91 -7.39
C VAL A 208 13.43 -16.53 -5.92
N ALA A 209 12.26 -16.41 -5.31
CA ALA A 209 12.13 -16.12 -3.90
C ALA A 209 12.82 -17.21 -3.05
N ALA A 210 12.65 -18.48 -3.42
CA ALA A 210 13.34 -19.60 -2.78
C ALA A 210 14.87 -19.52 -2.94
N PHE A 211 15.36 -19.21 -4.14
CA PHE A 211 16.79 -19.03 -4.40
C PHE A 211 17.39 -17.89 -3.56
N LEU A 212 16.75 -16.70 -3.58
CA LEU A 212 17.20 -15.55 -2.80
C LEU A 212 17.18 -15.84 -1.31
N LYS A 213 16.15 -16.54 -0.81
CA LYS A 213 16.07 -16.97 0.59
C LYS A 213 17.19 -17.94 0.97
N LYS A 214 17.57 -18.87 0.09
CA LYS A 214 18.72 -19.76 0.28
C LYS A 214 20.04 -18.97 0.33
N ALA A 215 20.20 -17.95 -0.53
CA ALA A 215 21.44 -17.18 -0.64
C ALA A 215 21.61 -16.09 0.46
N LEU A 216 20.52 -15.49 0.92
CA LEU A 216 20.51 -14.32 1.81
C LEU A 216 19.92 -14.61 3.21
N GLY A 217 19.37 -15.81 3.41
CA GLY A 217 18.85 -16.29 4.69
C GLY A 217 17.57 -15.58 5.13
N SER A 218 17.44 -15.37 6.45
CA SER A 218 16.24 -14.81 7.08
C SER A 218 15.92 -13.34 6.73
N ARG A 219 16.79 -12.69 5.94
CA ARG A 219 16.56 -11.34 5.44
C ARG A 219 15.47 -11.30 4.37
N VAL A 220 15.25 -12.41 3.66
CA VAL A 220 14.28 -12.50 2.56
C VAL A 220 12.95 -13.06 3.06
N THR A 221 11.90 -12.30 2.84
CA THR A 221 10.51 -12.67 3.08
C THR A 221 9.80 -12.81 1.73
N PRO A 222 9.48 -14.04 1.28
CA PRO A 222 8.59 -14.25 0.14
C PRO A 222 7.21 -13.65 0.42
N PHE A 223 6.64 -12.93 -0.54
CA PHE A 223 5.30 -12.37 -0.48
C PHE A 223 4.43 -12.99 -1.55
N LYS A 224 3.33 -13.65 -1.16
CA LYS A 224 2.37 -14.21 -2.12
C LYS A 224 1.22 -13.24 -2.31
N PHE A 225 0.96 -12.82 -3.53
CA PHE A 225 -0.19 -11.98 -3.85
C PHE A 225 -1.47 -12.82 -3.86
N THR A 226 -2.35 -12.49 -2.92
CA THR A 226 -3.76 -12.86 -2.91
C THR A 226 -4.58 -11.58 -2.95
N GLN A 227 -5.90 -11.67 -3.14
CA GLN A 227 -6.75 -10.49 -3.02
C GLN A 227 -6.56 -9.78 -1.68
N GLN A 228 -6.46 -10.54 -0.58
CA GLN A 228 -6.33 -9.97 0.76
C GLN A 228 -4.93 -9.35 0.96
N SER A 229 -3.86 -10.09 0.67
CA SER A 229 -2.50 -9.58 0.88
C SER A 229 -2.19 -8.39 -0.02
N LYS A 230 -2.69 -8.38 -1.27
CA LYS A 230 -2.59 -7.20 -2.15
C LYS A 230 -3.35 -6.01 -1.57
N SER A 231 -4.56 -6.23 -1.06
CA SER A 231 -5.33 -5.16 -0.43
C SER A 231 -4.61 -4.55 0.78
N GLU A 232 -4.08 -5.39 1.66
CA GLU A 232 -3.31 -4.95 2.84
C GLU A 232 -2.06 -4.16 2.40
N LEU A 233 -1.36 -4.62 1.36
CA LEU A 233 -0.20 -3.93 0.79
C LEU A 233 -0.57 -2.54 0.25
N GLY A 234 -1.71 -2.42 -0.43
CA GLY A 234 -2.23 -1.16 -0.94
C GLY A 234 -2.58 -0.17 0.18
N PHE A 235 -3.25 -0.63 1.25
CA PHE A 235 -3.53 0.21 2.41
C PHE A 235 -2.26 0.64 3.14
N ASN A 236 -1.30 -0.27 3.34
CA ASN A 236 -0.02 0.06 3.97
C ASN A 236 0.74 1.13 3.18
N LEU A 237 0.73 1.04 1.84
CA LEU A 237 1.31 2.04 0.97
C LEU A 237 0.61 3.41 1.13
N LEU A 238 -0.73 3.45 1.09
CA LEU A 238 -1.48 4.70 1.29
C LEU A 238 -1.19 5.33 2.66
N ALA A 239 -1.16 4.53 3.73
CA ALA A 239 -0.84 4.99 5.08
C ALA A 239 0.58 5.59 5.15
N ALA A 240 1.57 4.94 4.53
CA ALA A 240 2.94 5.44 4.51
C ALA A 240 3.07 6.78 3.75
N VAL A 241 2.33 6.96 2.65
CA VAL A 241 2.31 8.23 1.91
C VAL A 241 1.63 9.32 2.72
N ASN A 242 0.43 9.06 3.22
CA ASN A 242 -0.38 10.04 3.93
C ASN A 242 0.29 10.54 5.21
N ALA A 243 0.95 9.65 5.96
CA ALA A 243 1.72 10.00 7.14
C ALA A 243 3.05 10.72 6.80
N GLY A 244 3.35 10.94 5.51
CA GLY A 244 4.58 11.58 5.07
C GLY A 244 5.84 10.75 5.30
N ARG A 245 5.70 9.44 5.53
CA ARG A 245 6.76 8.50 5.87
C ARG A 245 7.37 7.80 4.66
N LEU A 246 6.87 8.01 3.46
CA LEU A 246 7.46 7.49 2.22
C LEU A 246 7.91 8.65 1.32
N LYS A 247 9.18 8.62 0.89
CA LYS A 247 9.76 9.66 0.02
C LYS A 247 10.58 9.08 -1.12
N ILE A 248 10.28 9.45 -2.37
CA ILE A 248 11.14 9.20 -3.54
C ILE A 248 12.28 10.23 -3.61
N TYR A 249 13.42 9.85 -4.17
CA TYR A 249 14.51 10.81 -4.41
C TYR A 249 14.08 11.90 -5.40
N LYS A 250 14.73 13.06 -5.34
CA LYS A 250 14.52 14.18 -6.27
C LYS A 250 14.76 13.70 -7.69
N GLY A 251 13.84 14.05 -8.60
CA GLY A 251 13.94 13.72 -10.02
C GLY A 251 15.30 14.04 -10.62
N ASP A 252 15.95 13.00 -11.15
CA ASP A 252 17.28 13.03 -11.74
C ASP A 252 17.26 12.88 -13.27
N GLY A 253 16.06 12.82 -13.86
CA GLY A 253 15.85 12.63 -15.30
C GLY A 253 16.03 11.20 -15.79
N SER A 254 16.36 10.25 -14.93
CA SER A 254 16.57 8.84 -15.30
C SER A 254 15.30 8.15 -15.81
N GLU A 255 15.47 7.11 -16.64
CA GLU A 255 14.36 6.30 -17.13
C GLU A 255 13.58 5.64 -15.98
N GLU A 256 14.27 5.18 -14.94
CA GLU A 256 13.61 4.58 -13.77
C GLU A 256 12.75 5.59 -13.02
N TYR A 257 13.25 6.82 -12.81
CA TYR A 257 12.46 7.87 -12.16
C TYR A 257 11.23 8.24 -12.99
N GLN A 258 11.42 8.45 -14.30
CA GLN A 258 10.31 8.80 -15.18
C GLN A 258 9.26 7.68 -15.25
N GLN A 259 9.68 6.41 -15.31
CA GLN A 259 8.79 5.27 -15.32
C GLN A 259 8.03 5.14 -14.00
N PHE A 260 8.73 5.23 -12.87
CA PHE A 260 8.13 5.25 -11.54
C PHE A 260 7.04 6.31 -11.43
N MET A 261 7.33 7.56 -11.83
CA MET A 261 6.37 8.66 -11.74
C MET A 261 5.14 8.45 -12.64
N ARG A 262 5.34 7.89 -13.85
CA ARG A 262 4.23 7.53 -14.75
C ARG A 262 3.32 6.47 -14.14
N GLU A 263 3.89 5.47 -13.49
CA GLU A 263 3.10 4.42 -12.82
C GLU A 263 2.33 4.98 -11.62
N MET A 264 2.95 5.84 -10.80
CA MET A 264 2.25 6.50 -9.69
C MET A 264 1.07 7.36 -10.16
N GLU A 265 1.22 8.02 -11.30
CA GLU A 265 0.17 8.83 -11.93
C GLU A 265 -0.98 7.99 -12.50
N LYS A 266 -0.65 6.86 -13.14
CA LYS A 266 -1.63 5.98 -13.81
C LYS A 266 -2.18 4.88 -12.91
N ALA A 267 -1.70 4.78 -11.68
CA ALA A 267 -2.19 3.82 -10.72
C ALA A 267 -3.68 4.06 -10.46
N HIS A 268 -4.47 2.99 -10.50
CA HIS A 268 -5.90 2.97 -10.23
C HIS A 268 -6.20 2.16 -8.98
N GLY A 269 -7.14 2.65 -8.16
CA GLY A 269 -7.65 1.96 -7.00
C GLY A 269 -9.07 1.47 -7.25
N GLN A 270 -9.27 0.16 -7.29
CA GLN A 270 -10.59 -0.46 -7.35
C GLN A 270 -10.99 -0.95 -5.96
N TYR A 271 -11.87 -0.20 -5.31
CA TYR A 271 -12.48 -0.56 -4.04
C TYR A 271 -13.60 -1.58 -4.27
N ARG A 272 -13.66 -2.60 -3.41
CA ARG A 272 -14.64 -3.69 -3.48
C ARG A 272 -15.54 -3.71 -2.25
N PRO A 273 -16.79 -4.18 -2.37
CA PRO A 273 -17.75 -4.20 -1.25
C PRO A 273 -17.28 -4.94 0.01
N ASN A 274 -16.36 -5.90 -0.13
CA ASN A 274 -15.77 -6.64 0.99
C ASN A 274 -14.62 -5.89 1.69
N GLN A 275 -14.60 -4.56 1.59
CA GLN A 275 -13.60 -3.69 2.20
C GLN A 275 -12.15 -3.93 1.73
N THR A 276 -11.98 -4.53 0.55
CA THR A 276 -10.67 -4.71 -0.07
C THR A 276 -10.43 -3.72 -1.19
N ILE A 277 -9.16 -3.44 -1.46
CA ILE A 277 -8.69 -2.67 -2.60
C ILE A 277 -7.85 -3.56 -3.52
N ASN A 278 -8.10 -3.44 -4.82
CA ASN A 278 -7.11 -3.82 -5.83
C ASN A 278 -6.49 -2.53 -6.38
N PHE A 279 -5.16 -2.46 -6.40
CA PHE A 279 -4.43 -1.33 -6.99
C PHE A 279 -3.50 -1.84 -8.09
N TYR A 280 -3.46 -1.14 -9.22
CA TYR A 280 -2.78 -1.57 -10.44
C TYR A 280 -2.64 -0.40 -11.42
N VAL A 281 -1.79 -0.54 -12.43
CA VAL A 281 -1.80 0.32 -13.62
C VAL A 281 -2.56 -0.41 -14.72
N ASN A 282 -3.43 0.28 -15.45
CA ASN A 282 -4.15 -0.35 -16.56
C ASN A 282 -3.13 -0.88 -17.59
N PRO A 283 -3.15 -2.18 -17.96
CA PRO A 283 -2.20 -2.75 -18.92
C PRO A 283 -2.14 -2.03 -20.27
N ALA A 284 -3.25 -1.40 -20.69
CA ALA A 284 -3.28 -0.58 -21.90
C ALA A 284 -2.47 0.73 -21.78
N GLN A 285 -2.17 1.16 -20.56
CA GLN A 285 -1.46 2.40 -20.24
C GLN A 285 -0.03 2.19 -19.74
N GLY A 286 0.34 0.96 -19.36
CA GLY A 286 1.67 0.58 -18.86
C GLY A 286 1.64 -0.62 -17.92
N HIS A 287 2.79 -0.94 -17.34
CA HIS A 287 2.96 -1.95 -16.30
C HIS A 287 2.85 -1.32 -14.90
N ASP A 288 2.72 -2.15 -13.87
CA ASP A 288 2.72 -1.73 -12.46
C ASP A 288 3.93 -2.24 -11.66
N ASP A 289 5.01 -2.62 -12.35
CA ASP A 289 6.21 -3.23 -11.74
C ASP A 289 6.84 -2.32 -10.66
N PHE A 290 6.96 -1.01 -10.91
CA PHE A 290 7.49 -0.06 -9.92
C PHE A 290 6.50 0.18 -8.78
N LEU A 291 5.21 0.19 -9.07
CA LEU A 291 4.16 0.32 -8.06
C LEU A 291 4.14 -0.88 -7.10
N MET A 292 4.23 -2.09 -7.62
CA MET A 292 4.32 -3.30 -6.80
C MET A 292 5.62 -3.34 -6.01
N SER A 293 6.76 -3.07 -6.66
CA SER A 293 8.07 -3.04 -6.00
C SER A 293 8.15 -1.99 -4.87
N LEU A 294 7.53 -0.82 -5.06
CA LEU A 294 7.40 0.21 -4.03
C LEU A 294 6.59 -0.29 -2.84
N ALA A 295 5.42 -0.89 -3.09
CA ALA A 295 4.54 -1.37 -2.05
C ALA A 295 5.21 -2.49 -1.22
N LEU A 296 5.92 -3.41 -1.89
CA LEU A 296 6.74 -4.44 -1.23
C LEU A 296 7.90 -3.83 -0.42
N THR A 297 8.46 -2.70 -0.83
CA THR A 297 9.51 -1.99 -0.06
C THR A 297 8.95 -1.41 1.23
N VAL A 298 7.73 -0.86 1.20
CA VAL A 298 7.03 -0.40 2.40
C VAL A 298 6.77 -1.56 3.36
N GLU A 299 6.33 -2.71 2.84
CA GLU A 299 6.15 -3.91 3.64
C GLU A 299 7.48 -4.41 4.24
N ALA A 300 8.58 -4.35 3.48
CA ALA A 300 9.91 -4.68 3.98
C ALA A 300 10.35 -3.76 5.13
N ALA A 301 9.99 -2.47 5.07
CA ALA A 301 10.23 -1.52 6.15
C ALA A 301 9.41 -1.86 7.39
N ARG A 302 8.12 -2.19 7.22
CA ARG A 302 7.22 -2.59 8.31
C ARG A 302 7.66 -3.85 9.03
N LEU A 303 8.17 -4.83 8.28
CA LEU A 303 8.69 -6.10 8.82
C LEU A 303 10.10 -5.98 9.44
N TYR A 304 10.72 -4.80 9.40
CA TYR A 304 12.04 -4.59 9.96
C TYR A 304 11.96 -4.02 11.38
N GLU A 305 12.45 -4.80 12.34
CA GLU A 305 12.64 -4.37 13.72
C GLU A 305 14.11 -4.04 13.97
N PRO A 306 14.43 -2.82 14.48
CA PRO A 306 15.78 -2.51 14.92
C PRO A 306 16.21 -3.45 16.05
N LYS A 307 17.38 -4.08 15.89
CA LYS A 307 17.98 -4.84 17.00
C LYS A 307 18.37 -3.86 18.11
N LYS A 308 17.68 -3.90 19.25
CA LYS A 308 18.19 -3.30 20.50
C LYS A 308 19.42 -4.10 20.93
N ALA A 309 20.58 -3.45 21.02
CA ALA A 309 21.71 -4.03 21.72
C ALA A 309 21.33 -4.10 23.21
N ILE A 310 21.02 -5.29 23.71
CA ILE A 310 20.97 -5.53 25.15
C ILE A 310 22.43 -5.56 25.57
N GLY A 311 22.93 -4.41 26.04
CA GLY A 311 24.24 -4.35 26.68
C GLY A 311 24.21 -5.30 27.86
N GLY A 312 24.96 -6.40 27.77
CA GLY A 312 25.24 -7.22 28.93
C GLY A 312 26.09 -6.38 29.87
N GLU A 313 25.47 -5.86 30.94
CA GLU A 313 26.19 -5.47 32.14
C GLU A 313 26.90 -6.74 32.64
N ARG A 314 28.18 -6.86 32.32
CA ARG A 314 29.07 -7.74 33.06
C ARG A 314 29.34 -7.03 34.38
N GLY A 315 28.68 -7.51 35.43
CA GLY A 315 29.18 -7.39 36.80
C GLY A 315 30.47 -8.20 36.98
#